data_AF-A0A3C1DUW5-F1
#
_entry.id   AF-A0A3C1DUW5-F1
#
_cell.length_a   1.000
_cell.length_b   1.000
_cell.length_c   1.000
_cell.angle_alpha   90.00
_cell.angle_beta   90.00
_cell.angle_gamma   90.00
#
_symmetry.space_group_name_H-M   'P 1'
#
loop_
_entity.id
_entity.type
_entity.pdbx_description
1 polymer ?
#
loop_
_entity_poly.entity_id
_entity_poly.type
_entity_poly.pdbx_seq_one_letter_code
_entity_poly.pdbx_strand_id
1 'polypeptide(L)'
;MGFVTKPDGTTALSSATIAVLLYFARPLLRMQLALYKQDVRRAQFPEDDPEFVIPGPDPDRLLFIGDVAVAGYGVLHQRMTAVFQTARFIAHDRARGCWWTTIAATDLTAARVARMPALDAANVDAVVIMLGVPDVLLATSSATWAANLGRIVERIQDQAAPNCRIVLAGIPPMGDFRPIPPLAR
;
A
#
# COMPACT_ATOMS: atom_id res chain seq x y z
N MET A 1 34.05 10.88 -9.25
CA MET A 1 33.59 9.84 -8.31
C MET A 1 33.79 10.41 -6.91
N GLY A 2 32.83 11.23 -6.43
CA GLY A 2 33.02 12.05 -5.23
C GLY A 2 32.22 11.48 -4.07
N PHE A 3 32.90 11.08 -3.00
CA PHE A 3 32.27 10.70 -1.73
C PHE A 3 31.82 11.98 -0.99
N VAL A 4 30.65 11.94 -0.37
CA VAL A 4 30.19 12.99 0.56
C VAL A 4 30.41 12.47 1.96
N THR A 5 31.24 13.16 2.75
CA THR A 5 31.54 12.79 4.14
C THR A 5 30.44 13.31 5.06
N LYS A 6 29.82 12.40 5.82
CA LYS A 6 28.97 12.75 6.97
C LYS A 6 29.88 13.13 8.17
N PRO A 7 29.42 13.91 9.17
CA PRO A 7 30.26 14.35 10.30
C PRO A 7 30.85 13.21 11.14
N ASP A 8 30.35 11.99 10.97
CA ASP A 8 30.61 10.84 11.84
C ASP A 8 31.70 9.89 11.26
N GLY A 9 32.47 10.34 10.25
CA GLY A 9 33.57 9.56 9.66
C GLY A 9 33.14 8.40 8.75
N THR A 10 31.83 8.21 8.53
CA THR A 10 31.30 7.22 7.58
C THR A 10 31.32 7.80 6.17
N THR A 11 32.07 7.17 5.26
CA THR A 11 32.04 7.49 3.83
C THR A 11 30.69 7.06 3.25
N ALA A 12 29.77 8.02 3.07
CA ALA A 12 28.52 7.75 2.37
C ALA A 12 28.79 7.68 0.86
N LEU A 13 28.33 6.60 0.23
CA LEU A 13 28.31 6.50 -1.23
C LEU A 13 27.49 7.66 -1.80
N SER A 14 27.99 8.29 -2.87
CA SER A 14 27.25 9.35 -3.55
C SER A 14 25.91 8.83 -4.08
N SER A 15 24.88 9.69 -4.13
CA SER A 15 23.56 9.31 -4.68
C SER A 15 23.65 8.77 -6.11
N ALA A 16 24.60 9.27 -6.92
CA ALA A 16 24.85 8.77 -8.27
C ALA A 16 25.42 7.34 -8.27
N THR A 17 26.35 7.04 -7.37
CA THR A 17 26.91 5.69 -7.23
C THR A 17 25.84 4.70 -6.76
N ILE A 18 25.01 5.09 -5.79
CA ILE A 18 23.88 4.27 -5.32
C ILE A 18 22.90 4.01 -6.48
N ALA A 19 22.57 5.04 -7.28
CA ALA A 19 21.67 4.89 -8.41
C ALA A 19 22.20 3.90 -9.47
N VAL A 20 23.49 3.93 -9.78
CA VAL A 20 24.14 3.00 -10.70
C VAL A 20 24.11 1.57 -10.14
N LEU A 21 24.48 1.38 -8.88
CA LEU A 21 24.41 0.07 -8.22
C LEU A 21 22.99 -0.49 -8.24
N LEU A 22 22.00 0.33 -7.85
CA LEU A 22 20.59 -0.05 -7.88
C LEU A 22 20.12 -0.38 -9.29
N TYR A 23 20.57 0.37 -10.31
CA TYR A 23 20.24 0.10 -11.71
C TYR A 23 20.65 -1.33 -12.11
N PHE A 24 21.88 -1.74 -11.80
CA PHE A 24 22.36 -3.09 -12.07
C PHE A 24 21.72 -4.16 -11.17
N ALA A 25 21.28 -3.79 -9.96
CA ALA A 25 20.56 -4.68 -9.05
C ALA A 25 19.07 -4.87 -9.40
N ARG A 26 18.46 -4.03 -10.25
CA ARG A 26 17.05 -4.13 -10.67
C ARG A 26 16.58 -5.53 -11.08
N PRO A 27 17.28 -6.29 -11.94
CA PRO A 27 16.85 -7.65 -12.28
C PRO A 27 16.77 -8.54 -11.03
N LEU A 28 17.75 -8.45 -10.13
CA LEU A 28 17.76 -9.21 -8.89
C LEU A 28 16.60 -8.81 -7.96
N LEU A 29 16.35 -7.51 -7.79
CA LEU A 29 15.23 -7.00 -6.98
C LEU A 29 13.87 -7.44 -7.53
N ARG A 30 13.70 -7.45 -8.86
CA ARG A 30 12.48 -7.97 -9.50
C ARG A 30 12.32 -9.47 -9.31
N MET A 31 13.42 -10.23 -9.38
CA MET A 31 13.40 -11.65 -9.09
C MET A 31 13.03 -11.90 -7.62
N GLN A 32 13.59 -11.15 -6.68
CA GLN A 32 13.23 -11.20 -5.27
C GLN A 32 11.75 -10.88 -5.05
N LEU A 33 11.22 -9.84 -5.69
CA LEU A 33 9.80 -9.52 -5.63
C LEU A 33 8.94 -10.67 -6.20
N ALA A 34 9.39 -11.33 -7.27
CA ALA A 34 8.68 -12.47 -7.83
C ALA A 34 8.66 -13.67 -6.87
N LEU A 35 9.76 -13.94 -6.16
CA LEU A 35 9.81 -14.96 -5.11
C LEU A 35 8.90 -14.58 -3.93
N TYR A 36 8.97 -13.33 -3.47
CA TYR A 36 8.06 -12.81 -2.45
C TYR A 36 6.59 -12.99 -2.85
N LYS A 37 6.22 -12.70 -4.11
CA LYS A 37 4.85 -12.92 -4.60
C LYS A 37 4.43 -14.38 -4.51
N GLN A 38 5.34 -15.31 -4.74
CA GLN A 38 5.06 -16.74 -4.63
C GLN A 38 4.84 -17.15 -3.17
N ASP A 39 5.65 -16.62 -2.25
CA ASP A 39 5.47 -16.86 -0.80
C ASP A 39 4.17 -16.25 -0.30
N VAL A 40 3.86 -15.02 -0.72
CA VAL A 40 2.59 -14.35 -0.39
C VAL A 40 1.41 -15.13 -0.92
N ARG A 41 1.44 -15.65 -2.15
CA ARG A 41 0.35 -16.48 -2.70
C ARG A 41 0.03 -17.73 -1.87
N ARG A 42 0.99 -18.20 -1.07
CA ARG A 42 0.83 -19.36 -0.17
C ARG A 42 0.51 -18.95 1.26
N ALA A 43 0.43 -17.66 1.54
CA ALA A 43 0.08 -17.16 2.86
C ALA A 43 -1.43 -17.23 3.08
N GLN A 44 -1.83 -17.03 4.33
CA GLN A 44 -3.22 -16.94 4.73
C GLN A 44 -3.85 -15.66 4.18
N PHE A 45 -4.99 -15.82 3.53
CA PHE A 45 -5.90 -14.77 3.12
C PHE A 45 -7.31 -15.21 3.54
N PRO A 46 -8.25 -14.28 3.74
CA PRO A 46 -9.62 -14.64 4.08
C PRO A 46 -10.26 -15.49 2.98
N GLU A 47 -10.83 -16.64 3.36
CA GLU A 47 -11.48 -17.59 2.46
C GLU A 47 -13.02 -17.40 2.40
N ASP A 48 -13.57 -16.64 3.34
CA ASP A 48 -14.98 -16.27 3.40
C ASP A 48 -15.35 -15.24 2.32
N ASP A 49 -16.66 -15.23 1.99
CA ASP A 49 -17.22 -14.34 0.98
C ASP A 49 -16.90 -12.87 1.31
N PRO A 50 -16.42 -12.09 0.33
CA PRO A 50 -15.99 -10.73 0.57
C PRO A 50 -17.16 -9.85 1.01
N GLU A 51 -17.01 -9.22 2.19
CA GLU A 51 -17.94 -8.23 2.71
C GLU A 51 -17.48 -6.82 2.30
N PHE A 52 -18.40 -5.98 1.82
CA PHE A 52 -18.14 -4.60 1.38
C PHE A 52 -19.05 -3.55 2.01
N VAL A 53 -19.84 -3.97 3.00
CA VAL A 53 -20.86 -3.12 3.62
C VAL A 53 -20.93 -3.39 5.12
N ILE A 54 -21.09 -2.32 5.88
CA ILE A 54 -21.56 -2.36 7.26
C ILE A 54 -22.92 -1.65 7.27
N PRO A 55 -24.01 -2.37 7.56
CA PRO A 55 -25.34 -1.79 7.55
C PRO A 55 -25.47 -0.63 8.54
N GLY A 56 -26.14 0.43 8.12
CA GLY A 56 -26.43 1.60 8.95
C GLY A 56 -26.98 2.75 8.10
N PRO A 57 -27.52 3.80 8.73
CA PRO A 57 -28.01 4.98 8.03
C PRO A 57 -26.86 5.75 7.38
N ASP A 58 -27.15 6.46 6.29
CA ASP A 58 -26.23 7.39 5.61
C ASP A 58 -24.80 6.85 5.44
N PRO A 59 -24.57 5.80 4.65
CA PRO A 59 -23.29 5.11 4.65
C PRO A 59 -22.13 5.99 4.16
N ASP A 60 -21.03 6.03 4.92
CA ASP A 60 -19.76 6.60 4.44
C ASP A 60 -19.19 5.70 3.33
N ARG A 61 -18.81 6.31 2.20
CA ARG A 61 -18.30 5.60 1.02
C ARG A 61 -16.78 5.68 0.98
N LEU A 62 -16.12 4.53 1.05
CA LEU A 62 -14.65 4.46 1.17
C LEU A 62 -14.04 3.76 -0.04
N LEU A 63 -12.85 4.19 -0.45
CA LEU A 63 -12.00 3.47 -1.39
C LEU A 63 -10.68 3.11 -0.72
N PHE A 64 -10.33 1.84 -0.71
CA PHE A 64 -9.02 1.38 -0.24
C PHE A 64 -8.14 1.04 -1.42
N ILE A 65 -6.94 1.61 -1.49
CA ILE A 65 -5.95 1.31 -2.52
C ILE A 65 -4.71 0.78 -1.83
N GLY A 66 -4.27 -0.43 -2.13
CA GLY A 66 -3.09 -0.96 -1.46
C GLY A 66 -2.57 -2.29 -1.92
N ASP A 67 -1.55 -2.76 -1.21
CA ASP A 67 -0.88 -4.02 -1.49
C ASP A 67 -1.50 -5.19 -0.70
N VAL A 68 -0.66 -6.04 -0.13
CA VAL A 68 -1.03 -7.17 0.73
C VAL A 68 -1.85 -6.75 1.95
N ALA A 69 -1.67 -5.54 2.48
CA ALA A 69 -2.41 -5.06 3.64
C ALA A 69 -3.90 -4.87 3.34
N VAL A 70 -4.23 -4.34 2.15
CA VAL A 70 -5.62 -4.18 1.70
C VAL A 70 -6.18 -5.52 1.23
N ALA A 71 -5.35 -6.38 0.64
CA ALA A 71 -5.75 -7.71 0.19
C ALA A 71 -6.08 -8.70 1.33
N GLY A 72 -5.85 -8.34 2.60
CA GLY A 72 -6.17 -9.21 3.74
C GLY A 72 -5.09 -10.25 4.05
N TYR A 73 -3.82 -9.92 3.86
CA TYR A 73 -2.72 -10.83 4.17
C TYR A 73 -2.63 -11.15 5.67
N GLY A 74 -2.47 -12.44 5.98
CA GLY A 74 -2.20 -12.94 7.33
C GLY A 74 -3.43 -13.05 8.22
N VAL A 75 -4.64 -13.01 7.66
CA VAL A 75 -5.89 -13.19 8.42
C VAL A 75 -6.77 -14.28 7.82
N LEU A 76 -7.60 -14.90 8.66
CA LEU A 76 -8.44 -16.04 8.29
C LEU A 76 -9.83 -15.65 7.79
N HIS A 77 -10.34 -14.49 8.23
CA HIS A 77 -11.70 -14.03 7.93
C HIS A 77 -11.72 -12.60 7.41
N GLN A 78 -12.65 -12.26 6.50
CA GLN A 78 -12.83 -10.92 5.94
C GLN A 78 -12.97 -9.88 7.05
N ARG A 79 -13.66 -10.24 8.13
CA ARG A 79 -13.87 -9.38 9.29
C ARG A 79 -12.61 -9.05 10.07
N MET A 80 -11.52 -9.78 9.86
CA MET A 80 -10.22 -9.52 10.49
C MET A 80 -9.34 -8.60 9.64
N THR A 81 -9.71 -8.35 8.37
CA THR A 81 -8.91 -7.50 7.48
C THR A 81 -8.82 -6.07 8.00
N ALA A 82 -7.71 -5.40 7.70
CA ALA A 82 -7.52 -3.98 8.04
C ALA A 82 -8.62 -3.11 7.44
N VAL A 83 -9.07 -3.44 6.22
CA VAL A 83 -10.16 -2.75 5.50
C VAL A 83 -11.47 -2.84 6.29
N PHE A 84 -11.90 -4.06 6.63
CA PHE A 84 -13.14 -4.26 7.37
C PHE A 84 -13.09 -3.62 8.76
N GLN A 85 -11.98 -3.81 9.49
CA GLN A 85 -11.83 -3.22 10.83
C GLN A 85 -11.86 -1.70 10.77
N THR A 86 -11.21 -1.08 9.77
CA THR A 86 -11.26 0.37 9.56
C THR A 86 -12.69 0.83 9.29
N ALA A 87 -13.40 0.20 8.35
CA ALA A 87 -14.80 0.52 8.05
C ALA A 87 -15.71 0.35 9.28
N ARG A 88 -15.47 -0.69 10.10
CA ARG A 88 -16.21 -0.96 11.33
C ARG A 88 -16.00 0.10 12.39
N PHE A 89 -14.76 0.53 12.59
CA PHE A 89 -14.46 1.59 13.54
C PHE A 89 -15.07 2.93 13.09
N ILE A 90 -15.03 3.26 11.79
CA ILE A 90 -15.68 4.46 11.25
C ILE A 90 -17.19 4.41 11.44
N ALA A 91 -17.84 3.30 11.04
CA ALA A 91 -19.28 3.12 11.17
C ALA A 91 -19.74 3.26 12.63
N HIS A 92 -18.98 2.64 13.56
CA HIS A 92 -19.26 2.72 14.98
C HIS A 92 -19.09 4.13 15.55
N ASP A 93 -17.96 4.78 15.29
CA ASP A 93 -17.66 6.13 15.81
C ASP A 93 -18.65 7.19 15.30
N ARG A 94 -19.12 7.04 14.06
CA ARG A 94 -20.06 7.97 13.44
C ARG A 94 -21.53 7.60 13.58
N ALA A 95 -21.84 6.42 14.12
CA ALA A 95 -23.18 5.84 14.15
C ALA A 95 -23.87 5.81 12.76
N ARG A 96 -23.11 5.46 11.72
CA ARG A 96 -23.53 5.40 10.31
C ARG A 96 -23.21 4.04 9.70
N GLY A 97 -23.74 3.77 8.51
CA GLY A 97 -23.29 2.66 7.69
C GLY A 97 -21.91 2.93 7.08
N CYS A 98 -21.29 1.90 6.50
CA CYS A 98 -20.13 2.06 5.64
C CYS A 98 -20.30 1.20 4.39
N TRP A 99 -19.83 1.69 3.26
CA TRP A 99 -19.69 0.91 2.03
C TRP A 99 -18.31 1.17 1.44
N TRP A 100 -17.66 0.16 0.89
CA TRP A 100 -16.33 0.34 0.32
C TRP A 100 -16.03 -0.48 -0.91
N THR A 101 -15.05 -0.01 -1.67
CA THR A 101 -14.38 -0.74 -2.74
C THR A 101 -12.89 -0.84 -2.47
N THR A 102 -12.23 -1.77 -3.14
CA THR A 102 -10.80 -2.02 -2.99
C THR A 102 -10.10 -2.14 -4.33
N ILE A 103 -9.00 -1.41 -4.50
CA ILE A 103 -8.00 -1.65 -5.55
C ILE A 103 -6.79 -2.28 -4.86
N ALA A 104 -6.70 -3.61 -4.94
CA ALA A 104 -5.66 -4.35 -4.23
C ALA A 104 -4.98 -5.38 -5.12
N ALA A 105 -3.66 -5.49 -4.98
CA ALA A 105 -2.89 -6.62 -5.49
C ALA A 105 -1.65 -6.83 -4.62
N THR A 106 -1.22 -8.08 -4.46
CA THR A 106 -0.09 -8.42 -3.58
C THR A 106 1.25 -7.78 -3.97
N ASP A 107 1.35 -7.28 -5.20
CA ASP A 107 2.52 -6.60 -5.76
C ASP A 107 2.22 -5.17 -6.23
N LEU A 108 1.15 -4.56 -5.71
CA LEU A 108 0.70 -3.26 -6.16
C LEU A 108 1.68 -2.15 -5.74
N THR A 109 2.38 -1.56 -6.71
CA THR A 109 3.27 -0.41 -6.50
C THR A 109 2.56 0.92 -6.75
N ALA A 110 3.06 2.00 -6.15
CA ALA A 110 2.57 3.36 -6.44
C ALA A 110 2.68 3.69 -7.93
N ALA A 111 3.76 3.27 -8.60
CA ALA A 111 3.92 3.47 -10.04
C ALA A 111 2.83 2.78 -10.88
N ARG A 112 2.38 1.58 -10.47
CA ARG A 112 1.32 0.84 -11.16
C ARG A 112 -0.02 1.51 -10.99
N VAL A 113 -0.37 1.93 -9.77
CA VAL A 113 -1.62 2.66 -9.49
C VAL A 113 -1.66 3.98 -10.24
N ALA A 114 -0.58 4.75 -10.23
CA ALA A 114 -0.51 6.03 -10.94
C ALA A 114 -0.79 5.91 -12.45
N ARG A 115 -0.55 4.73 -13.05
CA ARG A 115 -0.79 4.44 -14.48
C ARG A 115 -2.08 3.67 -14.77
N MET A 116 -2.83 3.24 -13.74
CA MET A 116 -4.11 2.57 -13.96
C MET A 116 -5.05 3.49 -14.73
N PRO A 117 -5.89 2.98 -15.64
CA PRO A 117 -6.80 3.83 -16.42
C PRO A 117 -7.86 4.51 -15.54
N ALA A 118 -8.34 3.83 -14.49
CA ALA A 118 -9.35 4.34 -13.57
C ALA A 118 -8.98 4.01 -12.12
N LEU A 119 -9.44 4.83 -11.18
CA LEU A 119 -9.31 4.62 -9.73
C LEU A 119 -10.67 4.51 -9.03
N ASP A 120 -11.78 4.60 -9.78
CA ASP A 120 -13.16 4.54 -9.29
C ASP A 120 -13.43 5.42 -8.05
N ALA A 121 -12.80 6.60 -8.00
CA ALA A 121 -12.95 7.55 -6.90
C ALA A 121 -14.21 8.43 -7.04
N ALA A 122 -15.03 8.21 -8.07
CA ALA A 122 -16.29 8.91 -8.25
C ALA A 122 -17.29 8.45 -7.18
N ASN A 123 -17.75 9.38 -6.34
CA ASN A 123 -18.71 9.14 -5.24
C ASN A 123 -18.14 8.42 -4.01
N VAL A 124 -16.88 8.65 -3.65
CA VAL A 124 -16.35 8.26 -2.34
C VAL A 124 -16.13 9.49 -1.45
N ASP A 125 -16.37 9.31 -0.15
CA ASP A 125 -16.18 10.33 0.89
C ASP A 125 -14.73 10.33 1.41
N ALA A 126 -14.05 9.18 1.34
CA ALA A 126 -12.64 9.07 1.64
C ALA A 126 -11.91 7.99 0.84
N VAL A 127 -10.63 8.24 0.58
CA VAL A 127 -9.70 7.26 0.00
C VAL A 127 -8.59 6.96 0.99
N VAL A 128 -8.34 5.69 1.27
CA VAL A 128 -7.25 5.21 2.14
C VAL A 128 -6.21 4.50 1.27
N ILE A 129 -5.01 5.07 1.20
CA ILE A 129 -3.90 4.52 0.41
C ILE A 129 -2.92 3.83 1.36
N MET A 130 -2.76 2.51 1.17
CA MET A 130 -1.87 1.63 1.92
C MET A 130 -0.89 0.97 0.94
N LEU A 131 0.02 1.78 0.39
CA LEU A 131 1.00 1.37 -0.61
C LEU A 131 2.42 1.52 -0.06
N GLY A 132 3.31 0.65 -0.51
CA GLY A 132 4.75 0.91 -0.45
C GLY A 132 5.61 -0.31 -0.13
N VAL A 133 5.04 -1.44 0.30
CA VAL A 133 5.83 -2.65 0.55
C VAL A 133 6.53 -3.12 -0.74
N PRO A 134 5.82 -3.27 -1.89
CA PRO A 134 6.47 -3.61 -3.16
C PRO A 134 7.47 -2.54 -3.64
N ASP A 135 7.21 -1.25 -3.38
CA ASP A 135 8.11 -0.16 -3.75
C ASP A 135 9.43 -0.24 -2.98
N VAL A 136 9.41 -0.59 -1.69
CA VAL A 136 10.59 -0.84 -0.86
C VAL A 136 11.36 -2.06 -1.36
N LEU A 137 10.68 -3.17 -1.65
CA LEU A 137 11.31 -4.39 -2.17
C LEU A 137 11.99 -4.18 -3.53
N LEU A 138 11.50 -3.22 -4.32
CA LEU A 138 12.11 -2.82 -5.59
C LEU A 138 13.18 -1.72 -5.46
N ALA A 139 13.50 -1.30 -4.23
CA ALA A 139 14.39 -0.17 -3.95
C ALA A 139 14.00 1.10 -4.74
N THR A 140 12.70 1.37 -4.84
CA THR A 140 12.18 2.58 -5.47
C THR A 140 12.65 3.80 -4.69
N SER A 141 13.24 4.79 -5.36
CA SER A 141 13.69 6.00 -4.65
C SER A 141 12.51 6.75 -4.04
N SER A 142 12.71 7.33 -2.85
CA SER A 142 11.69 8.13 -2.16
C SER A 142 11.12 9.24 -3.04
N ALA A 143 11.96 9.90 -3.85
CA ALA A 143 11.53 10.91 -4.80
C ALA A 143 10.60 10.34 -5.89
N THR A 144 10.91 9.16 -6.44
CA THR A 144 10.05 8.49 -7.43
C THR A 144 8.73 8.05 -6.81
N TRP A 145 8.79 7.49 -5.60
CA TRP A 145 7.62 7.05 -4.86
C TRP A 145 6.69 8.22 -4.53
N ALA A 146 7.24 9.32 -3.99
CA ALA A 146 6.48 10.54 -3.70
C ALA A 146 5.87 11.15 -4.96
N ALA A 147 6.60 11.18 -6.09
CA ALA A 147 6.06 11.66 -7.35
C ALA A 147 4.89 10.80 -7.87
N ASN A 148 4.96 9.48 -7.68
CA ASN A 148 3.85 8.59 -8.03
C ASN A 148 2.65 8.78 -7.11
N LEU A 149 2.86 8.95 -5.79
CA LEU A 149 1.78 9.28 -4.86
C LEU A 149 1.13 10.61 -5.20
N GLY A 150 1.90 11.64 -5.55
CA GLY A 150 1.38 12.94 -6.00
C GLY A 150 0.43 12.78 -7.18
N ARG A 151 0.82 12.01 -8.21
CA ARG A 151 -0.05 11.71 -9.35
C ARG A 151 -1.32 10.96 -8.96
N ILE A 152 -1.25 10.04 -8.00
CA ILE A 152 -2.43 9.30 -7.52
C ILE A 152 -3.38 10.28 -6.82
N VAL A 153 -2.86 11.14 -5.94
CA VAL A 153 -3.62 12.14 -5.20
C VAL A 153 -4.31 13.11 -6.17
N GLU A 154 -3.58 13.68 -7.13
CA GLU A 154 -4.13 14.56 -8.17
C GLU A 154 -5.28 13.88 -8.91
N ARG A 155 -5.09 12.64 -9.35
CA ARG A 155 -6.14 11.89 -10.07
C ARG A 155 -7.35 11.57 -9.21
N ILE A 156 -7.19 11.33 -7.92
CA ILE A 156 -8.32 11.15 -7.00
C ILE A 156 -9.06 12.48 -6.84
N GLN A 157 -8.34 13.59 -6.66
CA GLN A 157 -8.96 14.91 -6.52
C GLN A 157 -9.74 15.34 -7.77
N ASP A 158 -9.25 14.97 -8.96
CA ASP A 158 -9.94 15.24 -10.23
C ASP A 158 -11.25 14.42 -10.40
N GLN A 159 -11.35 13.27 -9.74
CA GLN A 159 -12.49 12.34 -9.87
C GLN A 159 -13.49 12.41 -8.72
N ALA A 160 -13.02 12.74 -7.52
CA ALA A 160 -13.78 12.66 -6.29
C ALA A 160 -14.61 13.92 -6.02
N ALA A 161 -15.56 13.81 -5.09
CA ALA A 161 -16.32 14.97 -4.63
C ALA A 161 -15.40 15.98 -3.91
N PRO A 162 -15.73 17.29 -3.90
CA PRO A 162 -14.87 18.33 -3.31
C PRO A 162 -14.47 18.12 -1.84
N ASN A 163 -15.28 17.36 -1.07
CA ASN A 163 -15.04 17.09 0.34
C ASN A 163 -14.34 15.74 0.61
N CYS A 164 -13.94 15.02 -0.43
CA CYS A 164 -13.29 13.72 -0.30
C CYS A 164 -11.97 13.85 0.47
N ARG A 165 -11.80 13.04 1.51
CA ARG A 165 -10.56 12.99 2.31
C ARG A 165 -9.62 11.92 1.78
N ILE A 166 -8.34 12.24 1.67
CA ILE A 166 -7.31 11.27 1.26
C ILE A 166 -6.40 11.00 2.47
N VAL A 167 -6.29 9.73 2.85
CA VAL A 167 -5.47 9.25 3.96
C VAL A 167 -4.35 8.39 3.40
N LEU A 168 -3.11 8.74 3.72
CA LEU A 168 -1.92 7.95 3.37
C LEU A 168 -1.46 7.18 4.62
N ALA A 169 -1.52 5.85 4.57
CA ALA A 169 -0.93 5.02 5.60
C ALA A 169 0.59 4.99 5.43
N GLY A 170 1.33 5.11 6.53
CA GLY A 170 2.77 4.99 6.54
C GLY A 170 3.21 3.57 6.16
N ILE A 171 4.36 3.46 5.50
CA ILE A 171 5.00 2.15 5.27
C ILE A 171 5.50 1.65 6.64
N PRO A 172 5.20 0.41 7.04
CA PRO A 172 5.74 -0.15 8.27
C PRO A 172 7.29 -0.14 8.25
N PRO A 173 7.96 -0.12 9.41
CA PRO A 173 9.42 -0.12 9.48
C PRO A 173 9.99 -1.46 8.97
N MET A 174 10.16 -1.57 7.65
CA MET A 174 10.51 -2.83 6.96
C MET A 174 11.88 -3.39 7.37
N GLY A 175 12.78 -2.54 7.92
CA GLY A 175 14.06 -2.98 8.46
C GLY A 175 13.94 -3.82 9.74
N ASP A 176 12.84 -3.66 10.49
CA ASP A 176 12.58 -4.38 11.74
C ASP A 176 11.54 -5.50 11.55
N PHE A 177 10.97 -5.61 10.34
CA PHE A 177 9.90 -6.57 10.07
C PHE A 177 10.43 -8.00 10.08
N ARG A 178 10.06 -8.77 11.10
CA ARG A 178 10.39 -10.19 11.20
C ARG A 178 9.22 -11.02 10.65
N PRO A 179 9.43 -11.85 9.62
CA PRO A 179 8.38 -12.75 9.16
C PRO A 179 8.03 -13.75 10.26
N ILE A 180 6.74 -14.12 10.35
CA ILE A 180 6.30 -15.18 11.26
C ILE A 180 7.00 -16.49 10.86
N PRO A 181 7.73 -17.14 11.80
CA PRO A 181 8.42 -18.40 11.52
C PRO A 181 7.45 -19.44 10.97
N PRO A 182 7.87 -20.32 10.03
CA PRO A 182 6.99 -21.34 9.45
C PRO A 182 6.28 -22.24 10.47
N LEU A 183 6.88 -22.45 11.65
CA LEU A 183 6.31 -23.26 12.74
C LEU A 183 5.16 -22.57 13.49
N ALA A 184 4.96 -21.27 13.27
CA ALA A 184 3.93 -20.45 13.91
C ALA A 184 2.90 -19.91 12.89
N ARG A 185 2.88 -20.44 11.66
CA ARG A 185 1.88 -20.13 10.62
C ARG A 185 0.75 -21.14 10.62
#